data_AF-A0A2V2SL78-F1
#
_entry.id   AF-A0A2V2SL78-F1
#
_cell.length_a   1.000
_cell.length_b   1.000
_cell.length_c   1.000
_cell.angle_alpha   90.00
_cell.angle_beta   90.00
_cell.angle_gamma   90.00
#
_symmetry.space_group_name_H-M   'P 1'
#
loop_
_entity.id
_entity.type
_entity.pdbx_description
1 polymer ?
#
loop_
_entity_poly.entity_id
_entity_poly.type
_entity_poly.pdbx_seq_one_letter_code
_entity_poly.pdbx_strand_id
1 'polypeptide(L)' 'GAADALDQLRGEKDLDWAFLSPAMLLEGEQRTGKFRIGGDQVLFDAQGESRISLPDLAVAMLDEAQTPAHHRQRFTVAY' A
#
# COMPACT_ATOMS: atom_id res chain seq x y z
N GLY A 1 6.95 15.65 0.48
CA GLY A 1 5.85 14.81 1.02
C GLY A 1 5.89 13.44 0.40
N ALA A 2 4.87 12.59 0.61
CA ALA A 2 4.84 11.23 0.08
C ALA A 2 4.91 11.17 -1.46
N ALA A 3 4.29 12.13 -2.16
CA ALA A 3 4.37 12.25 -3.62
C ALA A 3 5.81 12.49 -4.10
N ASP A 4 6.52 13.45 -3.50
CA ASP A 4 7.92 13.74 -3.85
C ASP A 4 8.84 12.54 -3.60
N ALA A 5 8.59 11.76 -2.54
CA ALA A 5 9.36 10.56 -2.24
C ALA A 5 9.15 9.47 -3.32
N LEU A 6 7.91 9.29 -3.79
CA LEU A 6 7.63 8.38 -4.89
C LEU A 6 8.32 8.83 -6.19
N ASP A 7 8.31 10.14 -6.49
CA ASP A 7 8.98 10.66 -7.68
C ASP A 7 10.50 10.50 -7.62
N GLN A 8 11.11 10.61 -6.43
CA GLN A 8 12.52 10.28 -6.23
C GLN A 8 12.79 8.79 -6.50
N LEU A 9 11.97 7.89 -5.95
CA LEU A 9 12.10 6.44 -6.16
C LEU A 9 11.91 6.05 -7.64
N ARG A 10 11.02 6.71 -8.37
CA ARG A 10 10.86 6.50 -9.82
C ARG A 10 12.13 6.80 -10.63
N GLY A 11 13.01 7.67 -10.12
CA GLY A 11 14.32 7.96 -10.73
C GLY A 11 15.45 7.04 -10.26
N GLU A 12 15.24 6.27 -9.20
CA GLU A 12 16.23 5.34 -8.63
C GLU A 12 16.44 4.11 -9.53
N LYS A 13 17.70 3.73 -9.74
CA LYS A 13 18.10 2.70 -10.72
C LYS A 13 18.73 1.47 -10.09
N ASP A 14 19.30 1.61 -8.91
CA ASP A 14 20.11 0.57 -8.27
C ASP A 14 19.30 -0.17 -7.21
N LEU A 15 18.40 0.52 -6.51
CA LEU A 15 17.56 -0.10 -5.49
C LEU A 15 16.35 -0.84 -6.09
N ASP A 16 16.00 -1.97 -5.48
CA ASP A 16 14.72 -2.64 -5.69
C ASP A 16 13.74 -2.18 -4.61
N TRP A 17 12.94 -1.17 -4.94
CA TRP A 17 12.06 -0.50 -4.00
C TRP A 17 10.60 -0.88 -4.23
N ALA A 18 9.82 -0.87 -3.16
CA ALA A 18 8.37 -0.93 -3.21
C ALA A 18 7.80 0.28 -2.47
N PHE A 19 6.76 0.92 -3.01
CA PHE A 19 6.10 2.05 -2.36
C PHE A 19 4.66 1.70 -1.99
N LEU A 20 4.41 1.45 -0.70
CA LEU A 20 3.09 1.16 -0.18
C LEU A 20 2.33 2.45 0.12
N SER A 21 1.30 2.75 -0.67
CA SER A 21 0.36 3.84 -0.39
C SER A 21 -0.82 3.32 0.45
N PRO A 22 -1.13 3.93 1.60
CA PRO A 22 -2.34 3.57 2.35
C PRO A 22 -3.60 3.94 1.55
N ALA A 23 -4.74 3.36 1.96
CA ALA A 23 -6.06 3.82 1.53
C ALA A 23 -6.31 5.27 1.95
N MET A 24 -7.37 5.90 1.42
CA MET A 24 -7.67 7.31 1.75
C MET A 24 -7.96 7.52 3.24
N LEU A 25 -8.59 6.54 3.88
CA LEU A 25 -8.88 6.52 5.31
C LEU A 25 -8.03 5.42 5.97
N LEU A 26 -7.18 5.83 6.92
CA LEU A 26 -6.41 4.92 7.76
C LEU A 26 -7.10 4.81 9.12
N GLU A 27 -8.10 3.93 9.20
CA GLU A 27 -9.04 3.88 10.33
C GLU A 27 -9.36 2.44 10.74
N GLY A 28 -9.69 2.27 12.03
CA GLY A 28 -10.00 0.98 12.64
C GLY A 28 -8.81 0.35 13.36
N GLU A 29 -9.13 -0.58 14.27
CA GLU A 29 -8.16 -1.17 15.21
C GLU A 29 -7.94 -2.67 14.99
N GLN A 30 -8.74 -3.30 14.13
CA GLN A 30 -8.70 -4.74 13.94
C GLN A 30 -7.71 -5.15 12.87
N ARG A 31 -6.90 -6.17 13.18
CA ARG A 31 -6.12 -6.93 12.20
C ARG A 31 -7.02 -8.02 11.62
N THR A 32 -7.45 -7.85 10.38
CA THR A 32 -8.28 -8.83 9.67
C THR A 32 -7.45 -9.78 8.81
N GLY A 33 -6.28 -9.32 8.32
CA GLY A 33 -5.49 -10.02 7.32
C GLY A 33 -6.19 -10.20 5.98
N LYS A 34 -7.30 -9.47 5.75
CA LYS A 34 -8.13 -9.59 4.54
C LYS A 34 -8.30 -8.21 3.92
N PHE A 35 -7.61 -7.97 2.83
CA PHE A 35 -7.68 -6.75 2.04
C PHE A 35 -7.38 -7.07 0.58
N ARG A 36 -7.76 -6.16 -0.30
CA ARG A 36 -7.42 -6.19 -1.72
C ARG A 36 -6.11 -5.46 -1.93
N ILE A 37 -5.31 -5.97 -2.88
CA ILE A 37 -4.08 -5.33 -3.33
C ILE A 37 -4.37 -4.67 -4.69
N GLY A 38 -3.95 -3.42 -4.83
CA GLY A 38 -4.05 -2.64 -6.06
C GLY A 38 -2.71 -2.02 -6.43
N GLY A 39 -2.65 -1.40 -7.60
CA GLY A 39 -1.47 -0.67 -8.05
C GLY A 39 -1.61 0.83 -7.80
N ASP A 40 -1.77 1.57 -8.90
CA ASP A 40 -1.76 3.03 -8.89
C ASP A 40 -3.13 3.68 -8.66
N GLN A 41 -4.21 2.91 -8.82
CA GLN A 41 -5.59 3.37 -8.62
C GLN A 41 -6.02 3.31 -7.15
N VAL A 42 -6.84 4.27 -6.75
CA VAL A 42 -7.53 4.22 -5.46
C VAL A 42 -8.53 3.06 -5.47
N LEU A 43 -8.50 2.25 -4.41
CA LEU A 43 -9.45 1.16 -4.20
C LEU A 43 -10.62 1.67 -3.36
N PHE A 44 -11.84 1.42 -3.85
CA PHE A 44 -13.09 1.71 -3.15
C PHE A 44 -13.86 0.41 -2.91
N ASP A 45 -14.51 0.31 -1.75
CA ASP A 45 -15.46 -0.75 -1.44
C ASP A 45 -16.85 -0.49 -2.09
N ALA A 46 -17.81 -1.37 -1.81
CA ALA A 46 -19.17 -1.26 -2.36
C ALA A 46 -19.95 -0.03 -1.83
N GLN A 47 -19.48 0.57 -0.74
CA GLN A 47 -20.04 1.78 -0.15
C GLN A 47 -19.37 3.06 -0.70
N GLY A 48 -18.34 2.91 -1.53
CA GLY A 48 -17.56 4.02 -2.07
C GLY A 48 -16.50 4.53 -1.11
N GLU A 49 -16.12 3.75 -0.10
CA GLU A 49 -15.09 4.10 0.88
C GLU A 49 -13.74 3.47 0.52
N SER A 50 -12.66 4.23 0.68
CA SER A 50 -11.30 3.72 0.56
C SER A 50 -10.67 3.69 1.94
N ARG A 51 -10.67 2.52 2.57
CA ARG A 51 -10.24 2.37 3.97
C ARG A 51 -9.39 1.13 4.21
N ILE A 52 -8.49 1.25 5.18
CA ILE A 52 -7.66 0.17 5.72
C ILE A 52 -7.33 0.46 7.19
N SER A 53 -7.22 -0.56 8.03
CA SER A 53 -6.74 -0.40 9.41
C SER A 53 -5.20 -0.31 9.46
N LEU A 54 -4.66 0.35 10.49
CA LEU A 54 -3.21 0.41 10.70
C LEU A 54 -2.59 -1.00 10.88
N PRO A 55 -3.20 -1.93 11.65
CA PRO A 55 -2.67 -3.29 11.74
C PRO A 55 -2.64 -4.04 10.41
N ASP A 56 -3.65 -3.89 9.54
CA ASP A 56 -3.66 -4.56 8.23
C ASP A 56 -2.68 -3.93 7.24
N LEU A 57 -2.49 -2.60 7.30
CA LEU A 57 -1.42 -1.95 6.53
C LEU A 57 -0.03 -2.47 6.93
N ALA A 58 0.21 -2.67 8.24
CA ALA A 58 1.45 -3.25 8.74
C ALA A 58 1.64 -4.71 8.29
N VAL A 59 0.56 -5.48 8.19
CA VAL A 59 0.59 -6.84 7.62
C VAL A 59 1.02 -6.78 6.15
N ALA A 60 0.39 -5.92 5.33
CA ALA A 60 0.77 -5.77 3.93
C ALA A 60 2.23 -5.38 3.74
N MET A 61 2.74 -4.49 4.60
CA MET A 61 4.15 -4.10 4.59
C MET A 61 5.09 -5.26 4.95
N LEU A 62 4.73 -6.07 5.96
CA LEU A 62 5.53 -7.21 6.37
C LEU A 62 5.51 -8.33 5.33
N ASP A 63 4.35 -8.59 4.72
CA ASP A 63 4.20 -9.60 3.66
C ASP A 63 5.09 -9.25 2.47
N GLU A 64 5.09 -7.98 2.03
CA GLU A 64 5.98 -7.50 0.95
C GLU A 64 7.46 -7.62 1.33
N ALA A 65 7.82 -7.34 2.58
CA ALA A 65 9.21 -7.48 3.04
C ALA A 65 9.69 -8.94 3.12
N GLN A 66 8.78 -9.88 3.42
CA GLN A 66 9.09 -11.31 3.54
C GLN A 66 9.10 -12.02 2.18
N THR A 67 8.14 -11.70 1.33
CA THR A 67 7.98 -12.28 -0.01
C THR A 67 7.71 -11.14 -1.00
N PRO A 68 8.76 -10.46 -1.49
CA PRO A 68 8.62 -9.33 -2.38
C PRO A 68 7.84 -9.72 -3.64
N ALA A 69 6.79 -8.96 -3.94
CA ALA A 69 5.97 -9.12 -5.13
C ALA A 69 5.97 -7.86 -6.00
N HIS A 70 6.35 -6.72 -5.44
CA HIS A 70 6.30 -5.41 -6.08
C HIS A 70 7.69 -4.83 -6.28
N HIS A 71 8.27 -5.08 -7.45
CA HIS A 71 9.59 -4.54 -7.81
C HIS A 71 9.48 -3.17 -8.49
N ARG A 72 10.16 -2.17 -7.93
CA ARG A 72 10.28 -0.80 -8.43
C ARG A 72 8.93 -0.16 -8.80
N GLN A 73 7.93 -0.39 -7.97
CA GLN A 73 6.58 0.06 -8.22
C GLN A 73 5.84 0.48 -6.95
N ARG A 74 4.79 1.28 -7.15
CA ARG A 74 3.82 1.59 -6.10
C ARG A 74 2.73 0.54 -6.11
N PHE A 75 2.24 0.22 -4.91
CA PHE A 75 1.02 -0.55 -4.71
C PHE A 75 0.22 0.04 -3.55
N THR A 76 -1.02 -0.42 -3.41
CA THR A 76 -1.94 0.02 -2.36
C THR A 76 -2.75 -1.15 -1.83
N VAL A 77 -3.31 -0.98 -0.62
CA VAL A 77 -4.21 -1.95 0.00
C VAL A 77 -5.43 -1.26 0.60
N ALA A 78 -6.59 -1.88 0.43
CA ALA A 78 -7.86 -1.44 1.01
C ALA A 78 -8.84 -2.62 1.13
N TYR A 79 -9.88 -2.48 1.94
CA TYR A 79 -10.96 -3.47 2.03
C TYR A 79 -11.77 -3.54 0.73
#